data_AF-A0A7J9QX77-F1
#
_entry.id   AF-A0A7J9QX77-F1
#
_cell.length_a   1.000
_cell.length_b   1.000
_cell.length_c   1.000
_cell.angle_alpha   90.00
_cell.angle_beta   90.00
_cell.angle_gamma   90.00
#
_symmetry.space_group_name_H-M   'P 1'
#
loop_
_entity.id
_entity.type
_entity.pdbx_description
1 polymer ?
#
loop_
_entity_poly.entity_id
_entity_poly.type
_entity_poly.pdbx_seq_one_letter_code
_entity_poly.pdbx_strand_id
1 'polypeptide(L)'
;MVTYIEYLKSILLQILESYENLKEIQDKPGDLEIIKKESLKINGFFKVISNKVEDAKIPHSDFKPLKSKFKNYLENYYFEQEIETMSPLYENDVHRVKNMRLKILESFDENKIMADIKEFIDKI
;
A
#
# COMPACT_ATOMS: atom_id res chain seq x y z
N MET A 1 1.59 24.52 12.52
CA MET A 1 2.68 23.53 12.57
C MET A 1 2.01 22.18 12.68
N VAL A 2 2.19 21.29 11.69
CA VAL A 2 1.57 19.95 11.71
C VAL A 2 2.27 19.14 12.79
N THR A 3 1.53 18.52 13.70
CA THR A 3 2.10 17.67 14.74
C THR A 3 2.64 16.37 14.13
N TYR A 4 3.54 15.69 14.84
CA TYR A 4 4.10 14.42 14.37
C TYR A 4 3.01 13.35 14.13
N ILE A 5 1.95 13.37 14.94
CA ILE A 5 0.80 12.46 14.83
C ILE A 5 -0.08 12.84 13.63
N GLU A 6 -0.37 14.13 13.43
CA GLU A 6 -1.12 14.60 12.24
C GLU A 6 -0.39 14.25 10.94
N TYR A 7 0.94 14.35 10.92
CA TYR A 7 1.75 13.94 9.78
C TYR A 7 1.59 12.44 9.50
N LEU A 8 1.72 11.58 10.53
CA LEU A 8 1.50 10.14 10.39
C LEU A 8 0.07 9.84 9.89
N LYS A 9 -0.95 10.45 10.49
CA LYS A 9 -2.35 10.29 10.09
C LYS A 9 -2.58 10.66 8.63
N SER A 10 -1.95 11.74 8.16
CA SER A 10 -2.04 12.16 6.75
C SER A 10 -1.43 11.16 5.77
N ILE A 11 -0.35 10.47 6.15
CA ILE A 11 0.26 9.41 5.34
C ILE A 11 -0.65 8.19 5.30
N LEU A 12 -1.18 7.78 6.45
CA LEU A 12 -2.06 6.62 6.56
C LEU A 12 -3.35 6.80 5.73
N LEU A 13 -3.91 8.01 5.72
CA LEU A 13 -5.07 8.33 4.86
C LEU A 13 -4.74 8.24 3.36
N GLN A 14 -3.56 8.70 2.93
CA GLN A 14 -3.12 8.58 1.52
C GLN A 14 -2.88 7.14 1.09
N ILE A 15 -2.45 6.27 2.01
CA ILE A 15 -2.36 4.82 1.76
C ILE A 15 -3.76 4.26 1.49
N LEU A 16 -4.74 4.58 2.34
CA LEU A 16 -6.12 4.14 2.15
C LEU A 16 -6.71 4.64 0.84
N GLU A 17 -6.49 5.91 0.50
CA GLU A 17 -6.92 6.48 -0.79
C GLU A 17 -6.33 5.71 -1.98
N SER A 18 -5.03 5.43 -1.96
CA SER A 18 -4.37 4.67 -3.04
C SER A 18 -4.90 3.23 -3.13
N TYR A 19 -5.25 2.60 -1.99
CA TYR A 19 -5.87 1.29 -1.96
C TYR A 19 -7.31 1.29 -2.50
N GLU A 20 -8.11 2.31 -2.18
CA GLU A 20 -9.45 2.47 -2.78
C GLU A 20 -9.35 2.67 -4.29
N ASN A 21 -8.41 3.50 -4.77
CA ASN A 21 -8.15 3.67 -6.20
C ASN A 21 -7.84 2.33 -6.89
N LEU A 22 -7.02 1.46 -6.29
CA LEU A 22 -6.74 0.12 -6.82
C LEU A 22 -8.01 -0.74 -6.94
N LYS A 23 -8.95 -0.66 -6.00
CA LYS A 23 -10.19 -1.44 -6.05
C LYS A 23 -11.13 -0.98 -7.17
N GLU A 24 -11.11 0.30 -7.50
CA GLU A 24 -12.00 0.91 -8.50
C GLU A 24 -11.54 0.74 -9.96
N ILE A 25 -10.30 0.26 -10.18
CA ILE A 25 -9.76 -0.02 -11.51
C ILE A 25 -10.63 -1.04 -12.27
N GLN A 26 -10.80 -0.82 -13.58
CA GLN A 26 -11.71 -1.61 -14.43
C GLN A 26 -11.01 -2.70 -15.25
N ASP A 27 -9.69 -2.82 -15.11
CA ASP A 27 -8.83 -3.80 -15.78
C ASP A 27 -8.73 -3.65 -17.30
N LYS A 28 -8.89 -2.42 -17.83
CA LYS A 28 -8.78 -2.15 -19.28
C LYS A 28 -7.32 -1.94 -19.72
N PRO A 29 -7.01 -2.02 -21.02
CA PRO A 29 -5.69 -1.68 -21.53
C PRO A 29 -5.22 -0.30 -21.03
N GLY A 30 -3.98 -0.23 -20.55
CA GLY A 30 -3.40 0.96 -19.91
C GLY A 30 -3.62 1.05 -18.38
N ASP A 31 -4.53 0.27 -17.79
CA ASP A 31 -4.73 0.27 -16.33
C ASP A 31 -3.52 -0.34 -15.58
N LEU A 32 -2.66 -1.13 -16.25
CA LEU A 32 -1.44 -1.67 -15.64
C LEU A 32 -0.51 -0.55 -15.12
N GLU A 33 -0.41 0.58 -15.84
CA GLU A 33 0.37 1.74 -15.41
C GLU A 33 -0.24 2.39 -14.16
N ILE A 34 -1.57 2.45 -14.09
CA ILE A 34 -2.30 2.98 -12.93
C ILE A 34 -2.09 2.06 -11.71
N ILE A 35 -2.20 0.74 -11.90
CA ILE A 35 -1.91 -0.26 -10.86
C ILE A 35 -0.49 -0.08 -10.34
N LYS A 36 0.50 0.04 -11.24
CA LYS A 36 1.91 0.28 -10.88
C LYS A 36 2.03 1.54 -10.03
N LYS A 37 1.43 2.65 -10.48
CA LYS A 37 1.52 3.95 -9.81
C LYS A 37 0.93 3.92 -8.40
N GLU A 38 -0.27 3.39 -8.23
CA GLU A 38 -0.92 3.35 -6.91
C GLU A 38 -0.20 2.35 -5.98
N SER A 39 0.28 1.21 -6.49
CA SER A 39 1.13 0.29 -5.72
C SER A 39 2.44 0.95 -5.27
N LEU A 40 3.09 1.74 -6.14
CA LEU A 40 4.33 2.45 -5.81
C LEU A 40 4.12 3.50 -4.72
N LYS A 41 3.00 4.23 -4.75
CA LYS A 41 2.64 5.17 -3.69
C LYS A 41 2.54 4.47 -2.34
N ILE A 42 1.79 3.37 -2.26
CA ILE A 42 1.64 2.59 -1.02
C ILE A 42 3.01 2.10 -0.53
N ASN A 43 3.81 1.50 -1.41
CA ASN A 43 5.16 1.03 -1.08
C ASN A 43 6.06 2.17 -0.57
N GLY A 44 5.99 3.34 -1.21
CA GLY A 44 6.70 4.54 -0.80
C GLY A 44 6.32 4.97 0.62
N PHE A 45 5.03 5.03 0.93
CA PHE A 45 4.57 5.36 2.28
C PHE A 45 4.93 4.31 3.33
N PHE A 46 4.85 3.02 2.99
CA PHE A 46 5.33 1.95 3.88
C PHE A 46 6.82 2.10 4.17
N LYS A 47 7.65 2.45 3.18
CA LYS A 47 9.08 2.73 3.37
C LYS A 47 9.30 3.95 4.28
N VAL A 48 8.54 5.02 4.07
CA VAL A 48 8.60 6.23 4.92
C VAL A 48 8.27 5.89 6.36
N ILE A 49 7.15 5.22 6.62
CA ILE A 49 6.74 4.85 7.98
C ILE A 49 7.76 3.89 8.61
N SER A 50 8.19 2.88 7.88
CA SER A 50 9.12 1.86 8.38
C SER A 50 10.48 2.42 8.78
N ASN A 51 10.97 3.44 8.07
CA ASN A 51 12.32 3.95 8.21
C ASN A 51 12.43 5.30 8.94
N LYS A 52 11.40 6.14 8.89
CA LYS A 52 11.43 7.53 9.39
C LYS A 52 10.52 7.78 10.58
N VAL A 53 9.50 6.94 10.79
CA VAL A 53 8.61 7.09 11.94
C VAL A 53 9.17 6.30 13.13
N GLU A 54 9.46 6.97 14.23
CA GLU A 54 10.03 6.34 15.43
C GLU A 54 8.91 5.87 16.37
N ASP A 55 8.97 4.61 16.79
CA ASP A 55 7.95 4.01 17.66
C ASP A 55 7.78 4.80 18.97
N ALA A 56 8.89 5.31 19.54
CA ALA A 56 8.88 6.09 20.78
C ALA A 56 8.14 7.44 20.67
N LYS A 57 7.94 7.96 19.45
CA LYS A 57 7.20 9.19 19.19
C LYS A 57 5.69 8.95 19.03
N ILE A 58 5.26 7.69 18.99
CA ILE A 58 3.86 7.31 18.82
C ILE A 58 3.33 6.73 20.13
N PRO A 59 2.41 7.42 20.83
CA PRO A 59 1.99 7.02 22.18
C PRO A 59 1.03 5.81 22.21
N HIS A 60 0.70 5.23 21.04
CA HIS A 60 -0.23 4.11 20.90
C HIS A 60 0.52 2.81 20.61
N SER A 61 0.33 1.81 21.47
CA SER A 61 1.00 0.49 21.37
C SER A 61 0.75 -0.24 20.06
N ASP A 62 -0.40 0.01 19.43
CA ASP A 62 -0.84 -0.63 18.18
C ASP A 62 0.02 -0.23 16.97
N PHE A 63 0.78 0.87 17.08
CA PHE A 63 1.63 1.34 15.99
C PHE A 63 2.77 0.37 15.67
N LYS A 64 3.40 -0.22 16.69
CA LYS A 64 4.56 -1.09 16.50
C LYS A 64 4.20 -2.36 15.72
N PRO A 65 3.12 -3.09 16.05
CA PRO A 65 2.60 -4.18 15.22
C PRO A 65 2.27 -3.74 13.79
N LEU A 66 1.57 -2.60 13.62
CA LEU A 66 1.20 -2.08 12.30
C LEU A 66 2.43 -1.81 11.42
N LYS A 67 3.43 -1.12 11.99
CA LYS A 67 4.70 -0.86 11.30
C LYS A 67 5.45 -2.15 10.94
N SER A 68 5.37 -3.19 11.76
CA SER A 68 5.94 -4.49 11.43
C SER A 68 5.28 -5.11 10.20
N LYS A 69 3.96 -4.96 10.05
CA LYS A 69 3.25 -5.45 8.85
C LYS A 69 3.72 -4.73 7.58
N PHE A 70 3.97 -3.42 7.65
CA PHE A 70 4.52 -2.67 6.51
C PHE A 70 5.90 -3.19 6.09
N LYS A 71 6.78 -3.47 7.05
CA LYS A 71 8.10 -4.06 6.78
C LYS A 71 7.98 -5.45 6.16
N ASN A 72 7.18 -6.31 6.76
CA ASN A 72 6.95 -7.66 6.25
C ASN A 72 6.40 -7.63 4.83
N TYR A 73 5.46 -6.73 4.52
CA TYR A 73 4.96 -6.57 3.16
C TYR A 73 6.09 -6.17 2.18
N LEU A 74 6.91 -5.18 2.53
CA LEU A 74 8.02 -4.71 1.68
C LEU A 74 9.11 -5.77 1.45
N GLU A 75 9.25 -6.73 2.37
CA GLU A 75 10.22 -7.82 2.30
C GLU A 75 9.71 -9.04 1.51
N ASN A 76 8.39 -9.22 1.40
CA ASN A 76 7.80 -10.43 0.82
C ASN A 76 7.10 -10.20 -0.53
N TYR A 77 6.80 -8.96 -0.91
CA TYR A 77 6.09 -8.65 -2.15
C TYR A 77 6.89 -7.73 -3.07
N TYR A 78 7.10 -8.16 -4.33
CA TYR A 78 7.93 -7.51 -5.34
C TYR A 78 7.13 -7.15 -6.61
N PHE A 79 5.90 -6.65 -6.41
CA PHE A 79 4.97 -6.38 -7.51
C PHE A 79 5.48 -5.35 -8.52
N GLU A 80 6.36 -4.42 -8.12
CA GLU A 80 6.99 -3.46 -9.04
C GLU A 80 7.78 -4.19 -10.12
N GLN A 81 8.67 -5.11 -9.71
CA GLN A 81 9.47 -5.92 -10.62
C GLN A 81 8.61 -6.87 -11.46
N GLU A 82 7.55 -7.45 -10.86
CA GLU A 82 6.61 -8.30 -11.59
C GLU A 82 5.88 -7.51 -12.69
N ILE A 83 5.39 -6.30 -12.40
CA ILE A 83 4.72 -5.44 -13.38
C ILE A 83 5.70 -5.03 -14.49
N GLU A 84 6.92 -4.62 -14.14
CA GLU A 84 7.93 -4.26 -15.14
C GLU A 84 8.27 -5.39 -16.10
N THR A 85 8.36 -6.62 -15.57
CA THR A 85 8.63 -7.81 -16.37
C THR A 85 7.45 -8.16 -17.29
N MET A 86 6.21 -7.92 -16.84
CA MET A 86 5.01 -8.25 -17.60
C MET A 86 4.60 -7.18 -18.62
N SER A 87 4.87 -5.90 -18.38
CA SER A 87 4.35 -4.78 -19.20
C SER A 87 4.61 -4.96 -20.70
N PRO A 88 5.83 -5.32 -21.15
CA PRO A 88 6.10 -5.46 -22.59
C PRO A 88 5.30 -6.55 -23.29
N LEU A 89 4.78 -7.53 -22.54
CA LEU A 89 4.15 -8.73 -23.07
C LEU A 89 2.62 -8.73 -22.89
N TYR A 90 2.13 -8.13 -21.80
CA TYR A 90 0.78 -8.38 -21.30
C TYR A 90 0.01 -7.11 -20.90
N GLU A 91 0.52 -5.93 -21.19
CA GLU A 91 -0.15 -4.67 -20.82
C GLU A 91 -1.56 -4.52 -21.44
N ASN A 92 -1.79 -5.13 -22.61
CA ASN A 92 -3.09 -5.16 -23.27
C ASN A 92 -3.93 -6.41 -22.93
N ASP A 93 -3.40 -7.35 -22.15
CA ASP A 93 -4.13 -8.54 -21.71
C ASP A 93 -4.90 -8.23 -20.42
N VAL A 94 -6.19 -7.93 -20.59
CA VAL A 94 -7.15 -7.61 -19.52
C VAL A 94 -7.13 -8.64 -18.38
N HIS A 95 -6.98 -9.94 -18.69
CA HIS A 95 -6.95 -10.98 -17.66
C HIS A 95 -5.66 -10.91 -16.83
N ARG A 96 -4.53 -10.62 -17.46
CA ARG A 96 -3.25 -10.46 -16.76
C ARG A 96 -3.22 -9.20 -15.90
N VAL A 97 -3.74 -8.09 -16.42
CA VAL A 97 -3.91 -6.84 -15.68
C VAL A 97 -4.78 -7.06 -14.45
N LYS A 98 -5.95 -7.69 -14.62
CA LYS A 98 -6.84 -8.04 -13.51
C LYS A 98 -6.16 -8.94 -12.48
N ASN A 99 -5.46 -9.99 -12.92
CA ASN A 99 -4.80 -10.90 -12.00
C ASN A 99 -3.70 -10.21 -11.18
N MET A 100 -2.95 -9.30 -11.79
CA MET A 100 -1.93 -8.53 -11.07
C MET A 100 -2.57 -7.63 -10.00
N ARG A 101 -3.65 -6.93 -10.37
CA ARG A 101 -4.41 -6.11 -9.42
C ARG A 101 -4.92 -6.92 -8.24
N LEU A 102 -5.53 -8.08 -8.51
CA LEU A 102 -6.08 -8.95 -7.45
C LEU A 102 -4.98 -9.45 -6.51
N LYS A 103 -3.83 -9.90 -7.03
CA LYS A 103 -2.70 -10.32 -6.18
C LYS A 103 -2.21 -9.21 -5.25
N ILE A 104 -2.14 -7.98 -5.75
CA ILE A 104 -1.78 -6.82 -4.93
C ILE A 104 -2.83 -6.60 -3.83
N LEU A 105 -4.12 -6.61 -4.17
CA LEU A 105 -5.19 -6.45 -3.18
C LEU A 105 -5.19 -7.56 -2.12
N GLU A 106 -5.05 -8.82 -2.55
CA GLU A 106 -4.98 -10.00 -1.70
C GLU A 106 -3.80 -9.92 -0.71
N SER A 107 -2.64 -9.45 -1.14
CA SER A 107 -1.47 -9.29 -0.26
C SER A 107 -1.71 -8.33 0.92
N PHE A 108 -2.55 -7.32 0.72
CA PHE A 108 -2.96 -6.40 1.78
C PHE A 108 -4.00 -7.04 2.70
N ASP A 109 -4.94 -7.79 2.14
CA ASP A 109 -6.06 -8.41 2.85
C ASP A 109 -5.62 -9.59 3.72
N GLU A 110 -4.72 -10.46 3.24
CA GLU A 110 -4.16 -11.60 3.99
C GLU A 110 -3.53 -11.15 5.32
N ASN A 111 -2.89 -9.98 5.29
CA ASN A 111 -2.22 -9.39 6.45
C ASN A 111 -3.11 -8.40 7.23
N LYS A 112 -4.36 -8.19 6.79
CA LYS A 112 -5.32 -7.21 7.33
C LYS A 112 -4.74 -5.79 7.41
N ILE A 113 -3.81 -5.43 6.51
CA ILE A 113 -3.05 -4.18 6.60
C ILE A 113 -4.00 -2.97 6.57
N MET A 114 -4.95 -2.96 5.64
CA MET A 114 -5.86 -1.83 5.46
C MET A 114 -6.86 -1.69 6.61
N ALA A 115 -7.29 -2.81 7.21
CA ALA A 115 -8.17 -2.79 8.37
C ALA A 115 -7.44 -2.21 9.59
N ASP A 116 -6.22 -2.67 9.87
CA ASP A 116 -5.41 -2.16 10.97
C ASP A 116 -5.06 -0.67 10.80
N ILE A 117 -4.82 -0.21 9.56
CA ILE A 117 -4.63 1.23 9.28
C ILE A 117 -5.87 2.03 9.70
N LYS A 118 -7.07 1.58 9.31
CA LYS A 118 -8.33 2.27 9.66
C LYS A 118 -8.53 2.30 11.18
N GLU A 119 -8.40 1.15 11.84
CA GLU A 119 -8.51 1.06 13.31
C GLU A 119 -7.48 1.94 14.03
N PHE A 120 -6.27 2.05 13.50
CA PHE A 120 -5.23 2.88 14.09
C PHE A 120 -5.51 4.39 13.88
N ILE A 121 -5.97 4.80 12.71
CA ILE A 121 -6.39 6.19 12.42
C ILE A 121 -7.46 6.68 13.39
N ASP A 122 -8.42 5.82 13.74
CA ASP A 122 -9.51 6.15 14.67
C ASP A 122 -9.02 6.36 16.11
N LYS A 123 -7.84 5.84 16.45
CA LYS A 123 -7.22 5.96 17.77
C LYS A 123 -6.31 7.17 17.93
N ILE A 124 -5.81 7.76 16.82
CA ILE A 124 -4.77 8.81 16.80
C ILE A 124 -5.26 10.18 16.32
#